data_AF-A0A930P7X1-F1
#
_entry.id   AF-A0A930P7X1-F1
#
_cell.length_a   1.000
_cell.length_b   1.000
_cell.length_c   1.000
_cell.angle_alpha   90.00
_cell.angle_beta   90.00
_cell.angle_gamma   90.00
#
_symmetry.space_group_name_H-M   'P 1'
#
loop_
_entity.id
_entity.type
_entity.pdbx_description
1 polymer ?
#
loop_
_entity_poly.entity_id
_entity_poly.type
_entity_poly.pdbx_seq_one_letter_code
_entity_poly.pdbx_strand_id
1 'polypeptide(L)'
;MKNYLRYLLLLFTVLISCSVMAQNVVWRDQHQVKRKETIFGIAKEYGVTIQQLIDSNPIMKTPGYELKKGALILVPFAKDGDFRPDGSIMGKAVKPSKADKEAKKKGANAAAIAKQENAIHVGIMLPLHNQDGDGKRMIEFYRGVLLALNEMKSEGITTDVHAWNVPKDADIRTTLSDPNASKLDLIFGPLYSDQVKPLADFCRAHGTKLVIPFSITGNEVENNPNIFQVYQTDESLNSKAIASFLERFQKSHHPVFINCNDASSQVGNFTSLLRKQLDILKIKYSLTSLKSSTADFAKRFDKTRPNVVILNSEKSPQLNEVFAKLAQLKKTNPGIAIALYG
;
A
#
# COMPACT_ATOMS: atom_id res chain seq x y z
N MET A 1 20.25 -54.80 -31.05
CA MET A 1 20.07 -53.93 -29.86
C MET A 1 19.97 -52.43 -30.17
N LYS A 2 20.70 -51.86 -31.15
CA LYS A 2 20.69 -50.41 -31.44
C LYS A 2 19.36 -49.83 -31.95
N ASN A 3 18.56 -50.59 -32.69
CA ASN A 3 17.31 -50.05 -33.28
C ASN A 3 16.16 -50.01 -32.28
N TYR A 4 16.05 -51.00 -31.38
CA TYR A 4 15.05 -51.02 -30.32
C TYR A 4 15.23 -49.87 -29.32
N LEU A 5 16.47 -49.51 -28.99
CA LEU A 5 16.74 -48.37 -28.10
C LEU A 5 16.32 -47.02 -28.73
N ARG A 6 16.44 -46.88 -30.05
CA ARG A 6 15.96 -45.69 -30.78
C ARG A 6 14.44 -45.57 -30.77
N TYR A 7 13.72 -46.68 -30.96
CA TYR A 7 12.26 -46.67 -30.88
C TYR A 7 11.76 -46.45 -29.44
N LEU A 8 12.47 -46.97 -28.44
CA LEU A 8 12.16 -46.72 -27.02
C LEU A 8 12.38 -45.23 -26.65
N LEU A 9 13.45 -44.61 -27.14
CA LEU A 9 13.73 -43.19 -26.95
C LEU A 9 12.71 -42.30 -27.66
N LEU A 10 12.27 -42.68 -28.88
CA LEU A 10 11.20 -41.99 -29.60
C LEU A 10 9.86 -42.10 -28.86
N LEU A 11 9.53 -43.26 -28.30
CA LEU A 11 8.32 -43.45 -27.49
C LEU A 11 8.34 -42.60 -26.22
N PHE A 12 9.50 -42.46 -25.57
CA PHE A 12 9.67 -41.62 -24.38
C PHE A 12 9.55 -40.12 -24.71
N THR A 13 10.02 -39.67 -25.87
CA THR A 13 9.85 -38.27 -26.31
C THR A 13 8.41 -37.92 -26.71
N VAL A 14 7.64 -38.90 -27.20
CA VAL A 14 6.21 -38.72 -27.50
C VAL A 14 5.36 -38.70 -26.21
N LEU A 15 5.77 -39.43 -25.17
CA LEU A 15 5.09 -39.42 -23.87
C LEU A 15 5.37 -38.15 -23.05
N ILE A 16 6.53 -37.52 -23.19
CA ILE A 16 6.87 -36.26 -22.50
C ILE A 16 6.22 -35.02 -23.17
N SER A 17 5.81 -35.13 -24.44
CA SER A 17 5.20 -34.01 -25.18
C SER A 17 3.67 -33.87 -24.99
N CYS A 18 3.04 -34.75 -24.20
CA CYS A 18 1.58 -34.76 -24.03
C CYS A 18 1.06 -34.31 -22.64
N SER A 19 1.86 -33.62 -21.84
CA SER A 19 1.37 -33.01 -20.59
C SER A 19 1.88 -31.59 -20.40
N VAL A 20 1.63 -30.74 -21.39
CA VAL A 20 1.37 -29.32 -21.13
C VAL A 20 -0.14 -29.15 -21.22
N MET A 21 -0.83 -29.33 -20.09
CA MET A 21 -2.14 -28.71 -19.94
C MET A 21 -1.90 -27.20 -19.88
N ALA A 22 -1.87 -26.56 -21.05
CA ALA A 22 -2.16 -25.14 -21.12
C ALA A 22 -3.59 -24.99 -20.60
N GLN A 23 -3.75 -24.41 -19.41
CA GLN A 23 -5.03 -23.90 -18.97
C GLN A 23 -5.41 -22.80 -19.97
N ASN A 24 -6.19 -23.15 -20.99
CA ASN A 24 -6.81 -22.18 -21.87
C ASN A 24 -7.73 -21.33 -20.96
N VAL A 25 -7.26 -20.15 -20.55
CA VAL A 25 -8.13 -19.18 -19.90
C VAL A 25 -9.18 -18.83 -20.96
N VAL A 26 -10.43 -19.16 -20.70
CA VAL A 26 -11.50 -18.88 -21.66
C VAL A 26 -11.85 -17.40 -21.51
N TRP A 27 -11.40 -16.56 -22.43
CA TRP A 27 -11.66 -15.12 -22.46
C TRP A 27 -12.82 -14.79 -23.42
N ARG A 28 -13.66 -13.84 -23.02
CA ARG A 28 -14.85 -13.37 -23.75
C ARG A 28 -14.48 -12.44 -24.90
N ASP A 29 -13.57 -11.51 -24.66
CA ASP A 29 -13.22 -10.44 -25.60
C ASP A 29 -11.79 -9.92 -25.37
N GLN A 30 -11.25 -9.21 -26.36
CA GLN A 30 -10.00 -8.46 -26.25
C GLN A 30 -10.28 -6.95 -26.30
N HIS A 31 -9.97 -6.25 -25.22
CA HIS A 31 -10.16 -4.81 -25.12
C HIS A 31 -8.87 -4.05 -25.43
N GLN A 32 -8.92 -3.13 -26.38
CA GLN A 32 -7.81 -2.21 -26.65
C GLN A 32 -7.97 -0.92 -25.83
N VAL A 33 -7.03 -0.68 -24.92
CA VAL A 33 -7.08 0.43 -23.98
C VAL A 33 -7.05 1.79 -24.70
N LYS A 34 -8.09 2.60 -24.48
CA LYS A 34 -8.20 3.98 -24.92
C LYS A 34 -7.53 4.94 -23.94
N ARG A 35 -7.37 6.19 -24.39
CA ARG A 35 -6.76 7.25 -23.57
C ARG A 35 -7.66 7.55 -22.36
N LYS A 36 -7.07 7.59 -21.16
CA LYS A 36 -7.72 7.83 -19.85
C LYS A 36 -8.58 6.67 -19.30
N GLU A 37 -8.54 5.49 -19.90
CA GLU A 37 -9.16 4.32 -19.28
C GLU A 37 -8.31 3.80 -18.11
N THR A 38 -8.98 3.13 -17.17
CA THR A 38 -8.37 2.50 -16.01
C THR A 38 -8.80 1.05 -15.93
N ILE A 39 -8.02 0.22 -15.24
CA ILE A 39 -8.37 -1.19 -15.00
C ILE A 39 -9.76 -1.31 -14.37
N PHE A 40 -10.09 -0.40 -13.44
CA PHE A 40 -11.42 -0.31 -12.84
C PHE A 40 -12.52 0.02 -13.88
N GLY A 41 -12.29 1.02 -14.74
CA GLY A 41 -13.26 1.40 -15.78
C GLY A 41 -13.56 0.25 -16.74
N ILE A 42 -12.52 -0.48 -17.15
CA ILE A 42 -12.62 -1.63 -18.05
C ILE A 42 -13.32 -2.80 -17.34
N ALA A 43 -12.93 -3.14 -16.11
CA ALA A 43 -13.60 -4.17 -15.33
C ALA A 43 -15.10 -3.89 -15.17
N LYS A 44 -15.45 -2.62 -14.90
CA LYS A 44 -16.84 -2.16 -14.81
C LYS A 44 -17.59 -2.23 -16.14
N GLU A 45 -16.97 -1.85 -17.25
CA GLU A 45 -17.56 -1.90 -18.59
C GLU A 45 -17.97 -3.33 -18.96
N TYR A 46 -17.09 -4.30 -18.68
CA TYR A 46 -17.32 -5.70 -19.02
C TYR A 46 -18.09 -6.50 -17.97
N GLY A 47 -18.37 -5.89 -16.83
CA GLY A 47 -19.10 -6.52 -15.74
C GLY A 47 -18.33 -7.68 -15.09
N VAL A 48 -17.02 -7.48 -14.91
CA VAL A 48 -16.11 -8.43 -14.27
C VAL A 48 -15.43 -7.75 -13.08
N THR A 49 -14.96 -8.53 -12.11
CA THR A 49 -14.15 -7.99 -11.01
C THR A 49 -12.75 -7.62 -11.49
N ILE A 50 -12.12 -6.66 -10.79
CA ILE A 50 -10.72 -6.29 -11.05
C ILE A 50 -9.82 -7.53 -10.90
N GLN A 51 -10.08 -8.37 -9.90
CA GLN A 51 -9.28 -9.56 -9.64
C GLN A 51 -9.37 -10.56 -10.81
N GLN A 52 -10.57 -10.82 -11.34
CA GLN A 52 -10.73 -11.67 -12.53
C GLN A 52 -10.02 -11.09 -13.75
N LEU A 53 -10.07 -9.77 -13.93
CA LEU A 53 -9.37 -9.10 -15.02
C LEU A 53 -7.84 -9.23 -14.87
N ILE A 54 -7.30 -9.08 -13.65
CA ILE A 54 -5.87 -9.28 -13.35
C ILE A 54 -5.45 -10.74 -13.53
N ASP A 55 -6.27 -11.69 -13.09
CA ASP A 55 -5.99 -13.12 -13.23
C ASP A 55 -5.97 -13.56 -14.70
N SER A 56 -6.78 -12.91 -15.53
CA SER A 56 -6.79 -13.11 -16.98
C SER A 56 -5.63 -12.42 -17.70
N ASN A 57 -4.91 -11.50 -17.03
CA ASN A 57 -3.79 -10.75 -17.59
C ASN A 57 -2.59 -10.76 -16.63
N PRO A 58 -1.85 -11.88 -16.52
CA PRO A 58 -0.75 -12.03 -15.57
C PRO A 58 0.33 -10.93 -15.66
N ILE A 59 0.48 -10.27 -16.81
CA ILE A 59 1.38 -9.11 -16.98
C ILE A 59 1.08 -7.97 -15.99
N MET A 60 -0.18 -7.83 -15.56
CA MET A 60 -0.62 -6.82 -14.60
C MET A 60 -0.08 -7.07 -13.19
N LYS A 61 0.35 -8.31 -12.88
CA LYS A 61 0.95 -8.67 -11.59
C LYS A 61 2.44 -8.30 -11.51
N THR A 62 3.03 -7.81 -12.60
CA THR A 62 4.44 -7.43 -12.63
C THR A 62 4.66 -6.16 -11.82
N PRO A 63 5.66 -6.10 -10.92
CA PRO A 63 5.99 -4.88 -10.18
C PRO A 63 6.22 -3.69 -11.13
N GLY A 64 5.53 -2.57 -10.89
CA GLY A 64 5.62 -1.37 -11.74
C GLY A 64 4.82 -1.42 -13.03
N TYR A 65 3.88 -2.35 -13.17
CA TYR A 65 2.97 -2.37 -14.32
C TYR A 65 2.09 -1.12 -14.35
N GLU A 66 2.08 -0.44 -15.51
CA GLU A 66 1.21 0.68 -15.80
C GLU A 66 0.35 0.38 -17.03
N LEU A 67 -0.95 0.69 -16.94
CA LEU A 67 -1.87 0.53 -18.05
C LEU A 67 -1.61 1.60 -19.12
N LYS A 68 -1.07 1.20 -20.28
CA LYS A 68 -0.74 2.11 -21.39
C LYS A 68 -1.82 2.10 -22.47
N LYS A 69 -2.06 3.26 -23.09
CA LYS A 69 -2.92 3.39 -24.28
C LYS A 69 -2.45 2.42 -25.37
N GLY A 70 -3.38 1.70 -25.98
CA GLY A 70 -3.13 0.73 -27.04
C GLY A 70 -2.77 -0.67 -26.53
N ALA A 71 -2.62 -0.87 -25.22
CA ALA A 71 -2.45 -2.21 -24.66
C ALA A 71 -3.70 -3.06 -24.93
N LEU A 72 -3.49 -4.34 -25.21
CA LEU A 72 -4.56 -5.33 -25.35
C LEU A 72 -4.76 -6.06 -24.02
N ILE A 73 -5.99 -6.10 -23.55
CA ILE A 73 -6.40 -6.74 -22.30
C ILE A 73 -7.38 -7.88 -22.62
N LEU A 74 -7.11 -9.05 -22.06
CA LEU A 74 -7.99 -10.20 -22.13
C LEU A 74 -9.11 -10.06 -21.10
N VAL A 75 -10.36 -10.02 -21.55
CA VAL A 75 -11.52 -9.89 -20.66
C VAL A 75 -12.14 -11.28 -20.45
N PRO A 76 -12.26 -11.79 -19.20
CA PRO A 76 -12.89 -13.07 -18.93
C PRO A 76 -14.42 -13.03 -19.10
N PHE A 77 -15.05 -14.21 -19.15
CA PHE A 77 -16.50 -14.32 -19.01
C PHE A 77 -16.91 -13.96 -17.57
N ALA A 78 -17.92 -13.09 -17.45
CA ALA A 78 -18.59 -12.85 -16.18
C ALA A 78 -19.29 -14.14 -15.72
N LYS A 79 -19.11 -14.50 -14.45
CA LYS A 79 -19.69 -15.65 -13.75
C LYS A 79 -20.91 -15.23 -12.92
N ASP A 80 -21.71 -16.21 -12.51
CA ASP A 80 -22.79 -15.97 -11.56
C ASP A 80 -22.22 -15.41 -10.25
N GLY A 81 -22.69 -14.22 -9.85
CA GLY A 81 -22.12 -13.44 -8.76
C GLY A 81 -21.36 -12.18 -9.18
N ASP A 82 -21.02 -12.03 -10.47
CA ASP A 82 -20.32 -10.84 -10.98
C ASP A 82 -21.26 -9.64 -11.21
N PHE A 83 -20.70 -8.43 -11.24
CA PHE A 83 -21.46 -7.19 -11.37
C PHE A 83 -21.84 -6.88 -12.81
N ARG A 84 -23.06 -6.43 -13.06
CA ARG A 84 -23.46 -5.76 -14.30
C ARG A 84 -22.95 -4.31 -14.32
N PRO A 85 -22.81 -3.68 -15.50
CA PRO A 85 -22.44 -2.25 -15.62
C PRO A 85 -23.38 -1.29 -14.87
N ASP A 86 -24.61 -1.73 -14.59
CA ASP A 86 -25.63 -1.01 -13.80
C ASP A 86 -25.55 -1.27 -12.28
N GLY A 87 -24.59 -2.07 -11.81
CA GLY A 87 -24.38 -2.40 -10.40
C GLY A 87 -25.25 -3.55 -9.86
N SER A 88 -26.05 -4.22 -10.68
CA SER A 88 -26.79 -5.43 -10.28
C SER A 88 -25.96 -6.71 -10.41
N ILE A 89 -26.24 -7.75 -9.61
CA ILE A 89 -25.50 -9.02 -9.66
C ILE A 89 -26.05 -9.91 -10.79
N MET A 90 -25.16 -10.50 -11.58
CA MET A 90 -25.50 -11.44 -12.64
C MET A 90 -25.83 -12.79 -11.99
N GLY A 91 -27.13 -13.15 -11.97
CA GLY A 91 -27.60 -14.43 -11.39
C GLY A 91 -28.96 -14.34 -10.67
N LYS A 92 -30.03 -14.00 -11.40
CA LYS A 92 -31.44 -14.38 -11.15
C LYS A 92 -32.31 -13.77 -12.26
N ALA A 93 -32.43 -14.48 -13.38
CA ALA A 93 -33.40 -14.14 -14.39
C ALA A 93 -34.80 -14.56 -13.90
N VAL A 94 -35.57 -13.64 -13.32
CA VAL A 94 -37.03 -13.76 -13.28
C VAL A 94 -37.57 -12.91 -14.42
N LYS A 95 -38.15 -13.55 -15.43
CA LYS A 95 -38.88 -12.87 -16.53
C LYS A 95 -40.02 -12.05 -15.91
N PRO A 96 -40.15 -10.74 -16.20
CA PRO A 96 -41.23 -9.95 -15.63
C PRO A 96 -42.52 -10.13 -16.44
N SER A 97 -43.58 -10.60 -15.76
CA SER A 97 -44.96 -10.40 -16.20
C SER A 97 -45.39 -8.96 -15.91
N LYS A 98 -46.23 -8.38 -16.78
CA LYS A 98 -46.59 -6.95 -16.79
C LYS A 98 -47.42 -6.48 -15.57
N ALA A 99 -47.69 -7.32 -14.58
CA ALA A 99 -48.46 -6.96 -13.37
C ALA A 99 -47.61 -6.46 -12.19
N ASP A 100 -46.28 -6.65 -12.20
CA ASP A 100 -45.41 -6.36 -11.02
C ASP A 100 -44.87 -4.92 -10.95
N LYS A 101 -45.18 -4.05 -11.92
CA LYS A 101 -44.57 -2.71 -12.03
C LYS A 101 -45.11 -1.68 -11.04
N GLU A 102 -46.30 -1.88 -10.48
CA GLU A 102 -46.91 -0.90 -9.57
C GLU A 102 -46.67 -1.20 -8.09
N ALA A 103 -46.53 -2.48 -7.69
CA ALA A 103 -46.26 -2.85 -6.31
C ALA A 103 -44.79 -2.63 -5.89
N LYS A 104 -43.82 -2.80 -6.81
CA LYS A 104 -42.39 -2.62 -6.53
C LYS A 104 -41.96 -1.16 -6.33
N LYS A 105 -42.69 -0.18 -6.86
CA LYS A 105 -42.29 1.24 -6.78
C LYS A 105 -42.46 1.84 -5.39
N LYS A 106 -43.43 1.36 -4.59
CA LYS A 106 -43.64 1.80 -3.21
C LYS A 106 -42.72 1.08 -2.21
N GLY A 107 -42.49 -0.22 -2.39
CA GLY A 107 -41.58 -1.00 -1.53
C GLY A 107 -40.09 -0.73 -1.78
N ALA A 108 -39.68 -0.49 -3.03
CA ALA A 108 -38.29 -0.16 -3.35
C ALA A 108 -37.89 1.24 -2.87
N ASN A 109 -38.80 2.22 -2.87
CA ASN A 109 -38.53 3.55 -2.30
C ASN A 109 -38.38 3.49 -0.78
N ALA A 110 -39.26 2.76 -0.07
CA ALA A 110 -39.14 2.61 1.39
C ALA A 110 -37.85 1.86 1.79
N ALA A 111 -37.48 0.81 1.05
CA ALA A 111 -36.24 0.06 1.27
C ALA A 111 -34.99 0.86 0.88
N ALA A 112 -35.04 1.70 -0.15
CA ALA A 112 -33.94 2.60 -0.51
C ALA A 112 -33.76 3.73 0.51
N ILE A 113 -34.86 4.29 1.02
CA ILE A 113 -34.85 5.33 2.07
C ILE A 113 -34.33 4.75 3.40
N ALA A 114 -34.80 3.58 3.83
CA ALA A 114 -34.30 2.92 5.05
C ALA A 114 -32.83 2.48 4.93
N LYS A 115 -32.37 2.14 3.71
CA LYS A 115 -30.97 1.80 3.43
C LYS A 115 -30.06 3.03 3.41
N GLN A 116 -30.62 4.22 3.13
CA GLN A 116 -29.93 5.50 3.21
C GLN A 116 -29.89 6.03 4.65
N GLU A 117 -30.92 5.80 5.47
CA GLU A 117 -30.90 6.13 6.91
C GLU A 117 -29.86 5.33 7.70
N ASN A 118 -29.53 4.10 7.25
CA ASN A 118 -28.49 3.26 7.86
C ASN A 118 -27.12 3.34 7.15
N ALA A 119 -26.92 4.31 6.25
CA ALA A 119 -25.63 4.50 5.60
C ALA A 119 -24.66 5.21 6.55
N ILE A 120 -23.39 4.76 6.55
CA ILE A 120 -22.30 5.48 7.22
C ILE A 120 -21.85 6.61 6.30
N HIS A 121 -21.93 7.86 6.77
CA HIS A 121 -21.54 9.05 6.00
C HIS A 121 -20.05 9.33 6.18
N VAL A 122 -19.28 9.13 5.12
CA VAL A 122 -17.83 9.20 5.09
C VAL A 122 -17.38 10.42 4.30
N GLY A 123 -16.62 11.31 4.93
CA GLY A 123 -15.96 12.43 4.27
C GLY A 123 -14.51 12.14 3.95
N ILE A 124 -14.04 12.60 2.80
CA ILE A 124 -12.62 12.60 2.41
C ILE A 124 -12.20 14.06 2.20
N MET A 125 -11.31 14.55 3.05
CA MET A 125 -10.80 15.94 2.99
C MET A 125 -9.29 15.90 2.82
N LEU A 126 -8.86 15.79 1.56
CA LEU A 126 -7.46 15.60 1.16
C LEU A 126 -7.13 16.47 -0.05
N PRO A 127 -5.85 16.76 -0.34
CA PRO A 127 -5.45 17.43 -1.59
C PRO A 127 -5.65 16.49 -2.80
N LEU A 128 -6.88 16.37 -3.29
CA LEU A 128 -7.27 15.52 -4.41
C LEU A 128 -6.98 16.20 -5.77
N HIS A 129 -5.70 16.42 -6.10
CA HIS A 129 -5.27 17.04 -7.36
C HIS A 129 -4.09 16.30 -8.01
N ASN A 130 -3.83 16.56 -9.29
CA ASN A 130 -2.75 15.89 -10.05
C ASN A 130 -1.61 16.86 -10.41
N GLN A 131 -1.21 17.73 -9.47
CA GLN A 131 -0.22 18.79 -9.73
C GLN A 131 1.16 18.45 -9.19
N ASP A 132 1.25 17.83 -8.02
CA ASP A 132 2.51 17.50 -7.34
C ASP A 132 2.51 16.07 -6.77
N GLY A 133 3.53 15.73 -5.99
CA GLY A 133 3.68 14.41 -5.38
C GLY A 133 2.63 14.10 -4.31
N ASP A 134 2.20 15.11 -3.55
CA ASP A 134 1.19 14.92 -2.51
C ASP A 134 -0.17 14.65 -3.13
N GLY A 135 -0.60 15.48 -4.09
CA GLY A 135 -1.89 15.31 -4.73
C GLY A 135 -2.01 13.96 -5.45
N LYS A 136 -0.97 13.56 -6.19
CA LYS A 136 -0.91 12.23 -6.83
C LYS A 136 -1.05 11.10 -5.81
N ARG A 137 -0.33 11.18 -4.69
CA ARG A 137 -0.39 10.18 -3.62
C ARG A 137 -1.79 10.12 -2.99
N MET A 138 -2.43 11.27 -2.77
CA MET A 138 -3.76 11.34 -2.16
C MET A 138 -4.87 10.83 -3.09
N ILE A 139 -4.73 11.01 -4.40
CA ILE A 139 -5.62 10.37 -5.38
C ILE A 139 -5.51 8.85 -5.29
N GLU A 140 -4.31 8.29 -5.19
CA GLU A 140 -4.14 6.84 -5.03
C GLU A 140 -4.69 6.34 -3.68
N PHE A 141 -4.45 7.09 -2.60
CA PHE A 141 -5.04 6.78 -1.29
C PHE A 141 -6.57 6.76 -1.36
N TYR A 142 -7.20 7.76 -1.98
CA TYR A 142 -8.65 7.81 -2.14
C TYR A 142 -9.19 6.63 -2.95
N ARG A 143 -8.48 6.19 -4.00
CA ARG A 143 -8.84 4.96 -4.73
C ARG A 143 -8.79 3.72 -3.84
N GLY A 144 -7.78 3.63 -2.97
CA GLY A 144 -7.69 2.57 -1.96
C GLY A 144 -8.88 2.58 -1.00
N VAL A 145 -9.29 3.76 -0.52
CA VAL A 145 -10.49 3.92 0.31
C VAL A 145 -11.73 3.44 -0.44
N LEU A 146 -11.94 3.86 -1.68
CA LEU A 146 -13.10 3.41 -2.47
C LEU A 146 -13.12 1.90 -2.71
N LEU A 147 -11.94 1.27 -2.86
CA LEU A 147 -11.84 -0.18 -2.98
C LEU A 147 -12.29 -0.87 -1.68
N ALA A 148 -11.83 -0.39 -0.53
CA ALA A 148 -12.23 -0.92 0.78
C ALA A 148 -13.73 -0.72 1.06
N LEU A 149 -14.28 0.47 0.77
CA LEU A 149 -15.72 0.73 0.92
C LEU A 149 -16.56 -0.15 -0.02
N ASN A 150 -16.04 -0.49 -1.21
CA ASN A 150 -16.71 -1.42 -2.11
C ASN A 150 -16.69 -2.87 -1.58
N GLU A 151 -15.61 -3.29 -0.92
CA GLU A 151 -15.55 -4.57 -0.21
C GLU A 151 -16.56 -4.60 0.96
N MET A 152 -16.58 -3.55 1.79
CA MET A 152 -17.56 -3.39 2.88
C MET A 152 -19.01 -3.45 2.38
N LYS A 153 -19.28 -2.87 1.19
CA LYS A 153 -20.58 -2.98 0.53
C LYS A 153 -20.96 -4.42 0.19
N SER A 154 -20.00 -5.26 -0.19
CA SER A 154 -20.24 -6.68 -0.43
C SER A 154 -20.56 -7.45 0.86
N GLU A 155 -20.09 -6.93 2.00
CA GLU A 155 -20.39 -7.44 3.35
C GLU A 155 -21.70 -6.88 3.93
N GLY A 156 -22.43 -6.06 3.15
CA GLY A 156 -23.72 -5.51 3.54
C GLY A 156 -23.66 -4.15 4.24
N ILE A 157 -22.46 -3.56 4.40
CA ILE A 157 -22.30 -2.22 4.99
C ILE A 157 -22.55 -1.16 3.91
N THR A 158 -23.49 -0.26 4.15
CA THR A 158 -23.79 0.83 3.21
C THR A 158 -23.06 2.09 3.64
N THR A 159 -22.40 2.77 2.69
CA THR A 159 -21.64 4.00 2.92
C THR A 159 -22.08 5.07 1.95
N ASP A 160 -22.21 6.31 2.42
CA ASP A 160 -22.37 7.52 1.59
C ASP A 160 -21.07 8.33 1.64
N VAL A 161 -20.45 8.58 0.49
CA VAL A 161 -19.08 9.11 0.42
C VAL A 161 -19.07 10.49 -0.20
N HIS A 162 -18.57 11.47 0.55
CA HIS A 162 -18.36 12.83 0.10
C HIS A 162 -16.88 13.15 0.08
N ALA A 163 -16.38 13.75 -1.00
CA ALA A 163 -14.96 14.02 -1.16
C ALA A 163 -14.73 15.48 -1.58
N TRP A 164 -13.82 16.15 -0.88
CA TRP A 164 -13.41 17.52 -1.14
C TRP A 164 -11.91 17.57 -1.42
N ASN A 165 -11.54 18.33 -2.45
CA ASN A 165 -10.16 18.73 -2.66
C ASN A 165 -9.82 19.87 -1.70
N VAL A 166 -8.92 19.60 -0.74
CA VAL A 166 -8.44 20.57 0.24
C VAL A 166 -6.97 20.92 -0.06
N PRO A 167 -6.69 22.08 -0.68
CA PRO A 167 -5.32 22.53 -0.95
C PRO A 167 -4.52 22.73 0.34
N LYS A 168 -3.19 22.64 0.24
CA LYS A 168 -2.27 22.81 1.38
C LYS A 168 -2.47 24.11 2.14
N ASP A 169 -2.48 25.22 1.42
CA ASP A 169 -2.55 26.56 2.01
C ASP A 169 -3.99 27.08 2.18
N ALA A 170 -4.99 26.20 1.98
CA ALA A 170 -6.38 26.58 2.13
C ALA A 170 -6.76 26.69 3.61
N ASP A 171 -7.59 27.69 3.93
CA ASP A 171 -8.35 27.66 5.15
C ASP A 171 -9.45 26.60 5.04
N ILE A 172 -9.22 25.44 5.68
CA ILE A 172 -10.13 24.30 5.62
C ILE A 172 -11.54 24.63 6.15
N ARG A 173 -11.72 25.69 6.96
CA ARG A 173 -13.03 26.14 7.43
C ARG A 173 -13.97 26.51 6.28
N THR A 174 -13.42 26.91 5.14
CA THR A 174 -14.20 27.14 3.91
C THR A 174 -14.83 25.85 3.40
N THR A 175 -14.10 24.74 3.40
CA THR A 175 -14.62 23.41 3.03
C THR A 175 -15.64 22.92 4.06
N LEU A 176 -15.39 23.18 5.34
CA LEU A 176 -16.27 22.79 6.44
C LEU A 176 -17.60 23.57 6.47
N SER A 177 -17.71 24.66 5.72
CA SER A 177 -18.98 25.39 5.57
C SER A 177 -19.99 24.69 4.66
N ASP A 178 -19.57 23.65 3.93
CA ASP A 178 -20.47 22.82 3.11
C ASP A 178 -21.53 22.14 4.01
N PRO A 179 -22.84 22.25 3.70
CA PRO A 179 -23.90 21.67 4.52
C PRO A 179 -23.83 20.14 4.65
N ASN A 180 -23.09 19.44 3.80
CA ASN A 180 -22.88 18.00 3.92
C ASN A 180 -21.80 17.65 4.95
N ALA A 181 -20.84 18.54 5.23
CA ALA A 181 -19.74 18.27 6.16
C ALA A 181 -20.23 18.00 7.59
N SER A 182 -21.28 18.70 8.04
CA SER A 182 -21.83 18.57 9.39
C SER A 182 -22.70 17.32 9.58
N LYS A 183 -22.97 16.57 8.51
CA LYS A 183 -23.77 15.32 8.52
C LYS A 183 -22.91 14.07 8.52
N LEU A 184 -21.59 14.22 8.50
CA LEU A 184 -20.65 13.11 8.38
C LEU A 184 -20.46 12.40 9.72
N ASP A 185 -20.43 11.07 9.68
CA ASP A 185 -20.09 10.22 10.83
C ASP A 185 -18.57 10.13 11.02
N LEU A 186 -17.83 10.15 9.91
CA LEU A 186 -16.39 9.97 9.86
C LEU A 186 -15.77 10.83 8.76
N ILE A 187 -14.64 11.48 9.05
CA ILE A 187 -13.81 12.18 8.06
C ILE A 187 -12.42 11.55 8.01
N PHE A 188 -11.93 11.24 6.82
CA PHE A 188 -10.52 10.93 6.55
C PHE A 188 -9.78 12.19 6.07
N GLY A 189 -8.71 12.55 6.79
CA GLY A 189 -7.91 13.74 6.55
C GLY A 189 -7.49 14.41 7.86
N PRO A 190 -6.75 15.53 7.83
CA PRO A 190 -6.16 16.12 6.63
C PRO A 190 -4.78 15.49 6.33
N LEU A 191 -4.11 15.96 5.28
CA LEU A 191 -2.70 15.63 5.02
C LEU A 191 -1.73 16.57 5.77
N TYR A 192 -2.12 17.82 6.02
CA TYR A 192 -1.22 18.88 6.48
C TYR A 192 -1.51 19.29 7.93
N SER A 193 -0.45 19.43 8.74
CA SER A 193 -0.55 19.71 10.19
C SER A 193 -1.38 20.96 10.52
N ASP A 194 -1.27 22.04 9.76
CA ASP A 194 -1.97 23.30 10.03
C ASP A 194 -3.50 23.19 9.90
N GLN A 195 -3.98 22.18 9.18
CA GLN A 195 -5.41 21.91 8.98
C GLN A 195 -6.02 21.04 10.08
N VAL A 196 -5.18 20.44 10.92
CA VAL A 196 -5.59 19.43 11.91
C VAL A 196 -6.46 20.05 12.97
N LYS A 197 -6.00 21.13 13.59
CA LYS A 197 -6.73 21.81 14.65
C LYS A 197 -8.14 22.27 14.22
N PRO A 198 -8.30 23.06 13.14
CA PRO A 198 -9.64 23.50 12.73
C PRO A 198 -10.56 22.33 12.34
N LEU A 199 -10.04 21.27 11.74
CA LEU A 199 -10.83 20.07 11.42
C LEU A 199 -11.21 19.27 12.68
N ALA A 200 -10.29 19.13 13.62
CA ALA A 200 -10.50 18.48 14.90
C ALA A 200 -11.57 19.20 15.76
N ASP A 201 -11.51 20.53 15.79
CA ASP A 201 -12.47 21.36 16.51
C ASP A 201 -13.87 21.23 15.90
N PHE A 202 -13.98 21.22 14.57
CA PHE A 202 -15.22 20.93 13.86
C PHE A 202 -15.76 19.53 14.19
N CYS A 203 -14.92 18.50 14.06
CA CYS A 203 -15.33 17.12 14.34
C CYS A 203 -15.81 16.95 15.79
N ARG A 204 -15.15 17.62 16.73
CA ARG A 204 -15.58 17.64 18.15
C ARG A 204 -16.95 18.29 18.32
N ALA A 205 -17.19 19.42 17.66
CA ALA A 205 -18.47 20.14 17.75
C ALA A 205 -19.64 19.37 17.13
N HIS A 206 -19.39 18.59 16.08
CA HIS A 206 -20.41 17.84 15.34
C HIS A 206 -20.52 16.36 15.74
N GLY A 207 -19.69 15.88 16.66
CA GLY A 207 -19.66 14.46 17.05
C GLY A 207 -19.07 13.53 15.97
N THR A 208 -18.51 14.09 14.90
CA THR A 208 -17.86 13.37 13.80
C THR A 208 -16.53 12.76 14.27
N LYS A 209 -16.22 11.55 13.83
CA LYS A 209 -14.89 10.94 14.04
C LYS A 209 -13.91 11.47 13.01
N LEU A 210 -12.69 11.74 13.43
CA LEU A 210 -11.61 12.18 12.54
C LEU A 210 -10.55 11.09 12.48
N VAL A 211 -10.35 10.51 11.30
CA VAL A 211 -9.24 9.58 11.04
C VAL A 211 -8.17 10.30 10.24
N ILE A 212 -6.98 10.37 10.81
CA ILE A 212 -5.82 11.00 10.20
C ILE A 212 -4.85 9.89 9.78
N PRO A 213 -4.83 9.50 8.50
CA PRO A 213 -4.09 8.32 8.05
C PRO A 213 -2.59 8.59 7.84
N PHE A 214 -2.11 9.80 8.11
CA PHE A 214 -0.74 10.23 7.82
C PHE A 214 -0.04 10.78 9.05
N SER A 215 1.30 10.82 8.97
CA SER A 215 2.15 11.40 10.00
C SER A 215 2.04 12.93 9.97
N ILE A 216 1.17 13.45 10.82
CA ILE A 216 1.08 14.87 11.14
C ILE A 216 1.64 15.11 12.55
N THR A 217 2.01 16.34 12.83
CA THR A 217 2.48 16.79 14.14
C THR A 217 1.35 17.51 14.89
N GLY A 218 1.17 17.21 16.17
CA GLY A 218 0.21 17.91 17.04
C GLY A 218 -0.19 17.10 18.26
N ASN A 219 -0.72 17.78 19.27
CA ASN A 219 -1.17 17.17 20.54
C ASN A 219 -2.68 16.92 20.57
N GLU A 220 -3.35 17.02 19.42
CA GLU A 220 -4.81 16.89 19.32
C GLU A 220 -5.26 15.46 19.67
N VAL A 221 -4.49 14.43 19.32
CA VAL A 221 -4.79 13.02 19.65
C VAL A 221 -4.81 12.78 21.16
N GLU A 222 -3.93 13.45 21.92
CA GLU A 222 -3.83 13.28 23.37
C GLU A 222 -5.07 13.84 24.11
N ASN A 223 -5.74 14.83 23.51
CA ASN A 223 -6.78 15.62 24.16
C ASN A 223 -8.14 15.57 23.46
N ASN A 224 -8.29 14.78 22.39
CA ASN A 224 -9.53 14.65 21.63
C ASN A 224 -9.90 13.19 21.36
N PRO A 225 -10.92 12.62 22.06
CA PRO A 225 -11.31 11.22 21.89
C PRO A 225 -11.97 10.91 20.54
N ASN A 226 -12.25 11.94 19.72
CA ASN A 226 -12.80 11.76 18.38
C ASN A 226 -11.72 11.61 17.30
N ILE A 227 -10.42 11.75 17.63
CA ILE A 227 -9.33 11.67 16.66
C ILE A 227 -8.62 10.32 16.75
N PHE A 228 -8.46 9.70 15.60
CA PHE A 228 -7.72 8.46 15.40
C PHE A 228 -6.62 8.73 14.40
N GLN A 229 -5.38 8.83 14.86
CA GLN A 229 -4.25 9.02 13.96
C GLN A 229 -3.46 7.72 13.82
N VAL A 230 -3.09 7.38 12.58
CA VAL A 230 -2.06 6.36 12.33
C VAL A 230 -0.70 6.99 12.64
N TYR A 231 -0.37 7.03 13.93
CA TYR A 231 0.82 7.68 14.47
C TYR A 231 1.59 6.74 15.40
N GLN A 232 2.90 6.87 15.34
CA GLN A 232 3.82 6.33 16.33
C GLN A 232 4.80 7.43 16.69
N THR A 233 5.01 7.66 17.99
CA THR A 233 6.07 8.58 18.43
C THR A 233 7.43 8.04 18.00
N ASP A 234 8.38 8.93 17.73
CA ASP A 234 9.77 8.53 17.43
C ASP A 234 10.34 7.66 18.56
N GLU A 235 9.96 7.93 19.80
CA GLU A 235 10.35 7.10 20.95
C GLU A 235 9.80 5.68 20.86
N SER A 236 8.49 5.52 20.58
CA SER A 236 7.89 4.18 20.45
C SER A 236 8.45 3.46 19.23
N LEU A 237 8.67 4.15 18.12
CA LEU A 237 9.24 3.58 16.91
C LEU A 237 10.66 3.10 17.16
N ASN A 238 11.52 3.96 17.72
CA ASN A 238 12.91 3.63 18.02
C ASN A 238 13.02 2.49 19.04
N SER A 239 12.20 2.51 20.09
CA SER A 239 12.19 1.45 21.10
C SER A 239 11.83 0.09 20.49
N LYS A 240 10.81 0.04 19.63
CA LYS A 240 10.42 -1.19 18.92
C LYS A 240 11.48 -1.62 17.91
N ALA A 241 12.05 -0.70 17.15
CA ALA A 241 13.13 -0.99 16.21
C ALA A 241 14.38 -1.53 16.93
N ILE A 242 14.72 -1.01 18.10
CA ILE A 242 15.83 -1.52 18.90
C ILE A 242 15.52 -2.92 19.46
N ALA A 243 14.31 -3.13 19.98
CA ALA A 243 13.89 -4.46 20.45
C ALA A 243 13.99 -5.51 19.34
N SER A 244 13.46 -5.22 18.15
CA SER A 244 13.54 -6.10 16.97
C SER A 244 14.97 -6.34 16.52
N PHE A 245 15.85 -5.32 16.59
CA PHE A 245 17.27 -5.49 16.30
C PHE A 245 17.90 -6.50 17.27
N LEU A 246 17.68 -6.30 18.57
CA LEU A 246 18.28 -7.13 19.60
C LEU A 246 17.79 -8.57 19.46
N GLU A 247 16.48 -8.77 19.34
CA GLU A 247 15.88 -10.10 19.13
C GLU A 247 16.54 -10.85 17.97
N ARG A 248 16.72 -10.17 16.84
CA ARG A 248 17.19 -10.79 15.60
C ARG A 248 18.70 -10.97 15.52
N PHE A 249 19.47 -10.01 16.00
CA PHE A 249 20.90 -9.90 15.67
C PHE A 249 21.85 -10.07 16.86
N GLN A 250 21.41 -9.81 18.10
CA GLN A 250 22.31 -9.66 19.25
C GLN A 250 23.21 -10.88 19.53
N LYS A 251 22.74 -12.09 19.18
CA LYS A 251 23.46 -13.35 19.45
C LYS A 251 24.32 -13.83 18.29
N SER A 252 24.04 -13.39 17.06
CA SER A 252 24.55 -14.03 15.84
C SER A 252 25.36 -13.10 14.95
N HIS A 253 25.15 -11.78 15.03
CA HIS A 253 25.79 -10.83 14.14
C HIS A 253 26.72 -9.87 14.90
N HIS A 254 27.77 -9.41 14.24
CA HIS A 254 28.54 -8.25 14.67
C HIS A 254 27.86 -6.96 14.19
N PRO A 255 27.47 -6.04 15.10
CA PRO A 255 26.95 -4.74 14.69
C PRO A 255 28.07 -3.83 14.18
N VAL A 256 27.86 -3.19 13.03
CA VAL A 256 28.77 -2.21 12.43
C VAL A 256 28.00 -0.94 12.11
N PHE A 257 28.29 0.15 12.82
CA PHE A 257 27.69 1.45 12.57
C PHE A 257 28.53 2.24 11.57
N ILE A 258 27.88 2.73 10.52
CA ILE A 258 28.51 3.59 9.52
C ILE A 258 27.99 5.01 9.70
N ASN A 259 28.90 5.94 10.00
CA ASN A 259 28.62 7.36 9.95
C ASN A 259 28.64 7.83 8.49
N CYS A 260 27.47 8.18 7.98
CA CYS A 260 27.23 8.72 6.65
C CYS A 260 27.61 10.20 6.50
N ASN A 261 28.06 10.87 7.58
CA ASN A 261 28.40 12.30 7.61
C ASN A 261 27.25 13.21 7.16
N ASP A 262 26.01 12.81 7.45
CA ASP A 262 24.80 13.57 7.14
C ASP A 262 24.32 14.29 8.40
N ALA A 263 24.67 15.57 8.53
CA ALA A 263 24.26 16.41 9.65
C ALA A 263 22.74 16.70 9.68
N SER A 264 22.04 16.40 8.58
CA SER A 264 20.62 16.68 8.39
C SER A 264 19.74 15.43 8.48
N SER A 265 20.32 14.29 8.85
CA SER A 265 19.59 13.04 9.07
C SER A 265 18.75 13.10 10.35
N GLN A 266 17.59 12.43 10.32
CA GLN A 266 16.73 12.25 11.48
C GLN A 266 16.98 10.92 12.23
N VAL A 267 17.89 10.07 11.75
CA VAL A 267 18.15 8.71 12.27
C VAL A 267 19.14 8.70 13.46
N GLY A 268 19.69 9.87 13.82
CA GLY A 268 20.70 10.00 14.86
C GLY A 268 20.25 9.44 16.22
N ASN A 269 19.01 9.69 16.62
CA ASN A 269 18.48 9.23 17.92
C ASN A 269 18.44 7.69 18.00
N PHE A 270 17.91 7.04 16.95
CA PHE A 270 17.87 5.58 16.85
C PHE A 270 19.27 4.96 17.05
N THR A 271 20.27 5.42 16.28
CA THR A 271 21.63 4.84 16.36
C THR A 271 22.32 5.11 17.69
N SER A 272 22.03 6.24 18.34
CA SER A 272 22.54 6.56 19.68
C SER A 272 21.95 5.63 20.73
N LEU A 273 20.62 5.49 20.74
CA LEU A 273 19.90 4.63 21.68
C LEU A 273 20.26 3.15 21.49
N LEU A 274 20.40 2.69 20.25
CA LEU A 274 20.82 1.32 19.97
C LEU A 274 22.22 1.04 20.54
N ARG A 275 23.19 1.94 20.30
CA ARG A 275 24.54 1.79 20.87
C ARG A 275 24.51 1.74 22.39
N LYS A 276 23.74 2.63 23.04
CA LYS A 276 23.56 2.62 24.50
C LYS A 276 23.04 1.27 25.01
N GLN A 277 22.06 0.67 24.33
CA GLN A 277 21.55 -0.66 24.69
C GLN A 277 22.60 -1.76 24.48
N LEU A 278 23.37 -1.70 23.40
CA LEU A 278 24.48 -2.64 23.17
C LEU A 278 25.56 -2.51 24.26
N ASP A 279 25.89 -1.29 24.70
CA ASP A 279 26.84 -1.04 25.78
C ASP A 279 26.36 -1.63 27.11
N ILE A 280 25.08 -1.42 27.46
CA ILE A 280 24.45 -2.01 28.66
C ILE A 280 24.52 -3.54 28.62
N LEU A 281 24.23 -4.13 27.46
CA LEU A 281 24.27 -5.58 27.24
C LEU A 281 25.70 -6.13 27.02
N LYS A 282 26.72 -5.25 27.04
CA LYS A 282 28.13 -5.58 26.77
C LYS A 282 28.36 -6.26 25.42
N ILE A 283 27.54 -5.93 24.43
CA ILE A 283 27.67 -6.43 23.05
C ILE A 283 28.65 -5.54 22.29
N LYS A 284 29.75 -6.13 21.81
CA LYS A 284 30.76 -5.42 21.02
C LYS A 284 30.23 -5.05 19.64
N TYR A 285 30.39 -3.78 19.27
CA TYR A 285 30.12 -3.24 17.94
C TYR A 285 31.32 -2.46 17.40
N SER A 286 31.34 -2.23 16.09
CA SER A 286 32.35 -1.40 15.43
C SER A 286 31.75 -0.10 14.89
N LEU A 287 32.59 0.94 14.83
CA LEU A 287 32.26 2.24 14.24
C LEU A 287 33.15 2.49 13.01
N THR A 288 32.57 2.99 11.94
CA THR A 288 33.28 3.44 10.73
C THR A 288 32.58 4.64 10.09
N SER A 289 33.11 5.16 8.98
CA SER A 289 32.55 6.30 8.26
C SER A 289 32.69 6.14 6.75
N LEU A 290 31.82 6.82 6.00
CA LEU A 290 32.01 7.01 4.56
C LEU A 290 33.33 7.69 4.21
N LYS A 291 33.94 8.44 5.14
CA LYS A 291 35.26 9.04 4.95
C LYS A 291 36.45 8.12 5.26
N SER A 292 36.22 6.94 5.85
CA SER A 292 37.31 5.99 6.17
C SER A 292 37.95 5.44 4.90
N SER A 293 39.26 5.20 4.94
CA SER A 293 39.96 4.47 3.87
C SER A 293 39.34 3.08 3.66
N THR A 294 39.47 2.51 2.46
CA THR A 294 38.95 1.14 2.19
C THR A 294 39.53 0.11 3.17
N ALA A 295 40.82 0.24 3.51
CA ALA A 295 41.49 -0.66 4.44
C ALA A 295 40.93 -0.52 5.87
N ASP A 296 40.75 0.70 6.37
CA ASP A 296 40.24 0.93 7.72
C ASP A 296 38.75 0.61 7.84
N PHE A 297 37.98 0.82 6.78
CA PHE A 297 36.59 0.40 6.68
C PHE A 297 36.47 -1.12 6.79
N ALA A 298 37.28 -1.86 6.02
CA ALA A 298 37.24 -3.33 6.02
C ALA A 298 37.60 -3.95 7.38
N LYS A 299 38.54 -3.34 8.13
CA LYS A 299 38.93 -3.81 9.47
C LYS A 299 37.81 -3.76 10.51
N ARG A 300 36.71 -3.05 10.25
CA ARG A 300 35.57 -2.90 11.17
C ARG A 300 34.54 -4.01 11.05
N PHE A 301 34.70 -4.90 10.07
CA PHE A 301 33.82 -6.03 9.86
C PHE A 301 34.46 -7.31 10.39
N ASP A 302 33.63 -8.13 11.02
CA ASP A 302 34.01 -9.46 11.48
C ASP A 302 34.05 -10.42 10.28
N LYS A 303 35.11 -11.23 10.22
CA LYS A 303 35.32 -12.21 9.14
C LYS A 303 34.83 -13.61 9.50
N THR A 304 34.53 -13.84 10.78
CA THR A 304 34.20 -15.16 11.34
C THR A 304 32.71 -15.32 11.62
N ARG A 305 31.99 -14.22 11.80
CA ARG A 305 30.52 -14.20 11.95
C ARG A 305 29.88 -13.18 11.00
N PRO A 306 28.58 -13.35 10.69
CA PRO A 306 27.83 -12.35 9.94
C PRO A 306 27.86 -10.96 10.58
N ASN A 307 27.73 -9.93 9.77
CA ASN A 307 27.68 -8.54 10.20
C ASN A 307 26.30 -7.97 9.95
N VAL A 308 25.82 -7.11 10.83
CA VAL A 308 24.65 -6.26 10.60
C VAL A 308 25.09 -4.82 10.57
N VAL A 309 24.84 -4.15 9.44
CA VAL A 309 25.21 -2.76 9.22
C VAL A 309 24.06 -1.86 9.64
N ILE A 310 24.38 -0.81 10.40
CA ILE A 310 23.45 0.21 10.85
C ILE A 310 23.93 1.57 10.34
N LEU A 311 23.03 2.34 9.73
CA LEU A 311 23.33 3.65 9.15
C LEU A 311 22.70 4.76 9.96
N ASN A 312 23.32 5.94 9.95
CA ASN A 312 22.77 7.15 10.54
C ASN A 312 22.25 8.14 9.47
N SER A 313 21.78 7.64 8.33
CA SER A 313 21.12 8.45 7.31
C SER A 313 20.09 7.61 6.56
N GLU A 314 18.91 8.20 6.36
CA GLU A 314 17.77 7.71 5.60
C GLU A 314 17.80 8.15 4.12
N LYS A 315 18.81 8.94 3.72
CA LYS A 315 18.82 9.64 2.45
C LYS A 315 19.50 8.86 1.35
N SER A 316 18.86 8.81 0.18
CA SER A 316 19.32 8.02 -0.97
C SER A 316 20.79 8.26 -1.37
N PRO A 317 21.32 9.50 -1.41
CA PRO A 317 22.74 9.71 -1.75
C PRO A 317 23.70 8.98 -0.81
N GLN A 318 23.48 9.10 0.51
CA GLN A 318 24.29 8.44 1.52
C GLN A 318 24.15 6.92 1.46
N LEU A 319 22.93 6.40 1.25
CA LEU A 319 22.71 4.97 1.08
C LEU A 319 23.47 4.42 -0.13
N ASN A 320 23.49 5.15 -1.26
CA ASN A 320 24.20 4.74 -2.47
C ASN A 320 25.71 4.67 -2.23
N GLU A 321 26.30 5.64 -1.53
CA GLU A 321 27.72 5.62 -1.16
C GLU A 321 28.06 4.44 -0.24
N VAL A 322 27.19 4.14 0.73
CA VAL A 322 27.34 2.98 1.60
C VAL A 322 27.31 1.69 0.78
N PHE A 323 26.34 1.54 -0.12
CA PHE A 323 26.23 0.34 -0.96
C PHE A 323 27.46 0.15 -1.85
N ALA A 324 27.99 1.22 -2.44
CA ALA A 324 29.23 1.15 -3.21
C ALA A 324 30.41 0.66 -2.36
N LYS A 325 30.57 1.18 -1.13
CA LYS A 325 31.61 0.72 -0.20
C LYS A 325 31.43 -0.73 0.24
N LEU A 326 30.21 -1.14 0.57
CA LEU A 326 29.91 -2.53 0.94
C LEU A 326 30.14 -3.49 -0.23
N ALA A 327 29.85 -3.07 -1.46
CA ALA A 327 30.15 -3.85 -2.66
C ALA A 327 31.67 -4.04 -2.87
N GLN A 328 32.46 -2.98 -2.68
CA GLN A 328 33.93 -3.06 -2.73
C GLN A 328 34.49 -3.98 -1.62
N LEU A 329 33.92 -3.91 -0.42
CA LEU A 329 34.27 -4.78 0.70
C LEU A 329 34.02 -6.25 0.36
N LYS A 330 32.82 -6.57 -0.16
CA LYS A 330 32.47 -7.94 -0.58
C LYS A 330 33.38 -8.45 -1.70
N LYS A 331 33.73 -7.60 -2.67
CA LYS A 331 34.65 -7.97 -3.76
C LYS A 331 36.03 -8.40 -3.24
N THR A 332 36.53 -7.73 -2.20
CA THR A 332 37.84 -8.05 -1.60
C THR A 332 37.76 -9.11 -0.49
N ASN A 333 36.56 -9.43 0.00
CA ASN A 333 36.32 -10.41 1.06
C ASN A 333 35.09 -11.27 0.70
N PRO A 334 35.18 -12.21 -0.27
CA PRO A 334 34.03 -12.90 -0.85
C PRO A 334 33.20 -13.76 0.12
N GLY A 335 33.70 -14.05 1.33
CA GLY A 335 32.97 -14.76 2.39
C GLY A 335 32.25 -13.87 3.41
N ILE A 336 32.34 -12.54 3.29
CA ILE A 336 31.77 -11.64 4.29
C ILE A 336 30.24 -11.57 4.17
N ALA A 337 29.54 -12.06 5.21
CA ALA A 337 28.10 -11.97 5.31
C ALA A 337 27.68 -10.62 5.91
N ILE A 338 26.79 -9.90 5.23
CA ILE A 338 26.34 -8.55 5.60
C ILE A 338 24.83 -8.45 5.42
N ALA A 339 24.13 -8.15 6.51
CA ALA A 339 22.76 -7.65 6.54
C ALA A 339 22.76 -6.13 6.75
N LEU A 340 21.67 -5.47 6.37
CA LEU A 340 21.41 -4.06 6.66
C LEU A 340 20.22 -3.96 7.61
N TYR A 341 20.27 -3.04 8.57
CA TYR A 341 19.17 -2.74 9.48
C TYR A 341 19.09 -1.24 9.76
N GLY A 342 17.86 -0.73 9.80
CA GLY A 342 17.58 0.69 9.97
C GLY A 342 16.65 1.20 8.90
#